data_AF-A0A6P8IK78-F1
#
_entry.id   AF-A0A6P8IK78-F1
#
_cell.length_a   1.000
_cell.length_b   1.000
_cell.length_c   1.000
_cell.angle_alpha   90.00
_cell.angle_beta   90.00
_cell.angle_gamma   90.00
#
_symmetry.space_group_name_H-M   'P 1'
#
loop_
_entity.id
_entity.type
_entity.pdbx_description
1 polymer ?
#
loop_
_entity_poly.entity_id
_entity_poly.type
_entity_poly.pdbx_seq_one_letter_code
_entity_poly.pdbx_strand_id
1 'polypeptide(L)'
;MRFWRPRWLRRQFSLRSFVLVIPLTCALFLMVVSQISWTPRQAMANIAFNRVFEDSFGNVLHVQGKMVDLKEDYSRLVKPRRKRHKRRHQNLSKPKRKPQTVLTEENQSNNRQMTRVKTVKPSSSFGLWDKDRVVNLSHVYLETNEKRFNSQKLCGEGWQENYAVVHDEILNSIRPRKFLVYSCKGKGYGCAGYGNRIGGISSLFLLAVLTKRAFLIDWNDPAPLALENFLWPKRIKWNYTVANLKGLESRTHYWGKGLPKNLHQKDFEKPGNSYPDFARWFRNVDFNSYFNRPVEVITATWNFAQEIWSNPYLSQLADEMGIIFPPLKYLLVGCSYEFLFQRSPELDNKLSKIKNASFEEGTPVIGLHIRMGDVAFGRKRRVNTKNFESFFNCAQVVEKSIVKSNPNLKSSDIKWFLATDHVAVKEYGLQRYPGKVLTLDVEPEHIGIFQKQRFPTYQGMLGVFLDHFLLAECFFLILSNSTFGTSALGINYHGMSSFTFGESCGIVKHKVKNDIH
;
A
#
# COMPACT_ATOMS: atom_id res chain seq x y z
N MET A 1 69.62 -20.70 -11.83
CA MET A 1 70.44 -21.49 -10.88
C MET A 1 69.51 -22.18 -9.89
N ARG A 2 69.32 -23.50 -10.02
CA ARG A 2 69.60 -24.56 -9.01
C ARG A 2 69.06 -24.26 -7.60
N PHE A 3 67.91 -24.83 -7.23
CA PHE A 3 67.73 -26.11 -6.48
C PHE A 3 68.21 -26.04 -5.02
N TRP A 4 67.33 -26.38 -4.06
CA TRP A 4 67.45 -27.55 -3.15
C TRP A 4 66.30 -27.59 -2.13
N ARG A 5 65.57 -28.72 -2.09
CA ARG A 5 64.90 -29.29 -0.90
C ARG A 5 65.85 -30.38 -0.34
N PRO A 6 65.78 -30.80 0.93
CA PRO A 6 64.95 -31.97 1.35
C PRO A 6 64.36 -31.82 2.78
N ARG A 7 63.22 -32.38 3.23
CA ARG A 7 62.64 -33.76 3.29
C ARG A 7 63.15 -34.63 4.46
N TRP A 8 62.21 -35.36 5.08
CA TRP A 8 62.29 -36.49 6.07
C TRP A 8 62.14 -36.11 7.56
N LEU A 9 61.47 -36.86 8.47
CA LEU A 9 60.91 -38.24 8.45
C LEU A 9 59.78 -38.49 9.48
N ARG A 10 59.08 -39.61 9.21
CA ARG A 10 57.92 -40.29 9.81
C ARG A 10 58.06 -40.79 11.26
N ARG A 11 56.91 -41.06 11.92
CA ARG A 11 56.30 -42.38 12.25
C ARG A 11 55.25 -42.19 13.38
N GLN A 12 54.31 -43.09 13.70
CA GLN A 12 53.37 -43.99 13.02
C GLN A 12 52.54 -44.68 14.14
N PHE A 13 51.29 -45.06 13.85
CA PHE A 13 50.44 -46.11 14.50
C PHE A 13 49.89 -45.94 15.93
N SER A 14 48.56 -46.08 16.11
CA SER A 14 47.95 -47.41 16.35
C SER A 14 46.41 -47.40 16.15
N LEU A 15 45.89 -48.54 15.67
CA LEU A 15 44.48 -48.91 15.54
C LEU A 15 43.94 -49.52 16.85
N ARG A 16 42.66 -49.30 17.18
CA ARG A 16 41.68 -50.29 17.74
C ARG A 16 40.27 -49.79 17.36
N SER A 17 39.53 -50.40 16.42
CA SER A 17 38.66 -51.58 16.57
C SER A 17 37.68 -51.51 17.76
N PHE A 18 36.41 -51.23 17.47
CA PHE A 18 35.25 -51.68 18.24
C PHE A 18 34.14 -52.10 17.28
N VAL A 19 33.82 -53.39 17.32
CA VAL A 19 32.65 -54.07 16.76
C VAL A 19 31.87 -54.59 17.96
N LEU A 20 30.54 -54.49 17.93
CA LEU A 20 29.50 -55.33 18.58
C LEU A 20 28.24 -54.44 18.73
N VAL A 21 26.98 -54.84 18.58
CA VAL A 21 26.27 -56.04 18.11
C VAL A 21 24.80 -55.59 17.97
N ILE A 22 24.08 -56.03 16.94
CA ILE A 22 22.62 -55.85 16.82
C ILE A 22 22.00 -57.25 16.75
N PRO A 23 21.02 -57.60 17.58
CA PRO A 23 20.34 -58.89 17.45
C PRO A 23 19.19 -58.78 16.43
N LEU A 24 19.18 -59.73 15.51
CA LEU A 24 18.06 -60.09 14.66
C LEU A 24 17.29 -61.23 15.35
N THR A 25 15.96 -61.11 15.45
CA THR A 25 15.08 -62.28 15.58
C THR A 25 13.91 -62.11 14.62
N CYS A 26 13.86 -63.06 13.67
CA CYS A 26 12.73 -63.76 13.04
C CYS A 26 11.33 -63.13 12.98
N ALA A 27 10.45 -63.43 12.02
CA ALA A 27 10.43 -63.97 10.67
C ALA A 27 8.93 -64.26 10.39
N LEU A 28 8.54 -64.23 9.11
CA LEU A 28 7.39 -64.94 8.52
C LEU A 28 5.96 -64.50 8.91
N PHE A 29 5.27 -63.86 7.95
CA PHE A 29 4.09 -64.50 7.36
C PHE A 29 3.94 -64.14 5.88
N LEU A 30 3.60 -65.16 5.10
CA LEU A 30 3.62 -65.25 3.65
C LEU A 30 2.44 -64.59 2.95
N MET A 31 2.76 -64.18 1.72
CA MET A 31 1.96 -63.91 0.52
C MET A 31 0.52 -64.43 0.45
N VAL A 32 -0.38 -63.65 -0.15
CA VAL A 32 -1.21 -64.08 -1.30
C VAL A 32 -1.41 -62.94 -2.30
N VAL A 33 -1.29 -63.34 -3.56
CA VAL A 33 -1.34 -62.68 -4.85
C VAL A 33 -2.71 -62.06 -5.18
N SER A 34 -2.74 -60.91 -5.85
CA SER A 34 -3.39 -60.77 -7.17
C SER A 34 -3.23 -59.38 -7.78
N GLN A 35 -2.76 -59.39 -9.02
CA GLN A 35 -2.70 -58.29 -9.95
C GLN A 35 -4.12 -57.84 -10.33
N ILE A 36 -4.40 -56.54 -10.28
CA ILE A 36 -5.37 -55.92 -11.20
C ILE A 36 -4.79 -54.59 -11.67
N SER A 37 -4.32 -54.60 -12.91
CA SER A 37 -3.90 -53.45 -13.71
C SER A 37 -5.10 -52.80 -14.38
N TRP A 38 -5.50 -51.58 -13.98
CA TRP A 38 -6.32 -50.70 -14.83
C TRP A 38 -5.88 -49.24 -14.62
N THR A 39 -5.26 -48.65 -15.65
CA THR A 39 -5.50 -47.23 -15.99
C THR A 39 -6.66 -47.27 -16.98
N PRO A 40 -7.62 -46.31 -16.97
CA PRO A 40 -7.33 -44.96 -17.45
C PRO A 40 -8.19 -43.83 -16.83
N ARG A 41 -7.78 -42.61 -17.17
CA ARG A 41 -8.61 -41.40 -17.31
C ARG A 41 -10.11 -41.70 -17.47
N GLN A 42 -10.93 -41.09 -16.61
CA GLN A 42 -12.40 -40.83 -16.69
C GLN A 42 -13.14 -41.21 -15.41
N ALA A 43 -12.89 -40.48 -14.34
CA ALA A 43 -13.87 -40.28 -13.26
C ALA A 43 -13.50 -38.95 -12.58
N MET A 44 -14.51 -38.18 -12.17
CA MET A 44 -14.42 -36.76 -11.75
C MET A 44 -14.57 -35.72 -12.89
N ALA A 45 -15.45 -36.01 -13.85
CA ALA A 45 -16.34 -34.98 -14.40
C ALA A 45 -17.72 -35.14 -13.71
N ASN A 46 -18.36 -34.02 -13.41
CA ASN A 46 -19.70 -33.88 -12.80
C ASN A 46 -19.79 -33.86 -11.27
N ILE A 47 -19.19 -32.83 -10.64
CA ILE A 47 -19.94 -31.95 -9.72
C ILE A 47 -19.48 -30.50 -10.00
N ALA A 48 -19.99 -29.91 -11.08
CA ALA A 48 -19.86 -28.48 -11.36
C ALA A 48 -21.24 -27.84 -11.20
N PHE A 49 -21.63 -27.60 -9.95
CA PHE A 49 -22.73 -26.69 -9.65
C PHE A 49 -22.19 -25.26 -9.58
N ASN A 50 -22.74 -24.41 -10.45
CA ASN A 50 -22.49 -22.98 -10.53
C ASN A 50 -22.52 -22.31 -9.15
N ARG A 51 -21.35 -21.99 -8.61
CA ARG A 51 -21.18 -20.93 -7.60
C ARG A 51 -20.11 -19.98 -8.10
N VAL A 52 -20.56 -18.77 -8.46
CA VAL A 52 -19.69 -17.62 -8.63
C VAL A 52 -19.22 -17.21 -7.24
N PHE A 53 -17.93 -17.28 -6.98
CA PHE A 53 -17.35 -16.68 -5.79
C PHE A 53 -16.78 -15.31 -6.17
N GLU A 54 -17.33 -14.28 -5.58
CA GLU A 54 -16.74 -12.94 -5.56
C GLU A 54 -15.85 -12.84 -4.32
N ASP A 55 -14.59 -12.44 -4.50
CA ASP A 55 -13.78 -11.99 -3.37
C ASP A 55 -14.21 -10.57 -2.94
N SER A 56 -13.75 -10.14 -1.76
CA SER A 56 -14.00 -8.81 -1.20
C SER A 56 -13.38 -7.65 -2.02
N PHE A 57 -12.86 -7.93 -3.21
CA PHE A 57 -12.34 -6.96 -4.18
C PHE A 57 -13.01 -7.08 -5.56
N GLY A 58 -14.09 -7.87 -5.69
CA GLY A 58 -14.88 -8.01 -6.92
C GLY A 58 -14.19 -8.79 -8.05
N ASN A 59 -13.23 -9.66 -7.74
CA ASN A 59 -12.58 -10.49 -8.76
C ASN A 59 -13.37 -11.78 -9.02
N VAL A 60 -13.83 -11.95 -10.26
CA VAL A 60 -14.40 -13.22 -10.76
C VAL A 60 -13.26 -14.11 -11.28
N LEU A 61 -13.11 -15.31 -10.72
CA LEU A 61 -12.18 -16.33 -11.23
C LEU A 61 -12.83 -17.06 -12.41
N HIS A 62 -12.16 -17.08 -13.58
CA HIS A 62 -12.57 -17.91 -14.71
C HIS A 62 -11.39 -18.76 -15.20
N VAL A 63 -11.64 -20.05 -15.35
CA VAL A 63 -10.71 -21.05 -15.91
C VAL A 63 -10.76 -20.97 -17.45
N GLN A 64 -9.62 -21.24 -18.07
CA GLN A 64 -9.17 -20.82 -19.41
C GLN A 64 -9.97 -21.31 -20.63
N GLY A 65 -9.84 -20.55 -21.74
CA GLY A 65 -10.03 -21.05 -23.11
C GLY A 65 -9.71 -20.04 -24.23
N LYS A 66 -8.51 -20.18 -24.84
CA LYS A 66 -8.01 -19.73 -26.18
C LYS A 66 -7.85 -18.23 -26.55
N MET A 67 -6.72 -17.97 -27.21
CA MET A 67 -6.22 -16.69 -27.76
C MET A 67 -6.79 -16.39 -29.16
N VAL A 68 -7.01 -15.11 -29.44
CA VAL A 68 -6.98 -14.52 -30.80
C VAL A 68 -6.04 -13.32 -30.73
N ASP A 69 -5.13 -13.23 -31.70
CA ASP A 69 -4.17 -12.15 -31.89
C ASP A 69 -4.84 -11.00 -32.63
N LEU A 70 -4.71 -9.76 -32.13
CA LEU A 70 -5.25 -8.56 -32.78
C LEU A 70 -4.26 -7.41 -32.56
N LYS A 71 -3.28 -7.31 -33.47
CA LYS A 71 -2.85 -6.00 -33.99
C LYS A 71 -3.95 -5.54 -34.96
N GLU A 72 -4.23 -4.24 -34.91
CA GLU A 72 -5.09 -3.45 -35.81
C GLU A 72 -6.54 -3.14 -35.36
N ASP A 73 -6.81 -1.83 -35.46
CA ASP A 73 -8.09 -1.13 -35.54
C ASP A 73 -9.04 -1.05 -34.32
N TYR A 74 -8.86 0.02 -33.53
CA TYR A 74 -9.86 0.53 -32.58
C TYR A 74 -10.75 1.66 -33.15
N SER A 75 -10.74 1.88 -34.46
CA SER A 75 -11.45 2.98 -35.12
C SER A 75 -12.86 2.62 -35.66
N ARG A 76 -13.32 1.36 -35.52
CA ARG A 76 -14.54 0.86 -36.21
C ARG A 76 -15.66 0.21 -35.37
N LEU A 77 -15.79 0.50 -34.08
CA LEU A 77 -17.00 0.09 -33.33
C LEU A 77 -17.97 1.27 -33.18
N VAL A 78 -18.73 1.45 -34.26
CA VAL A 78 -19.81 2.42 -34.45
C VAL A 78 -21.17 1.77 -34.12
N LYS A 79 -21.99 2.53 -33.35
CA LYS A 79 -23.47 2.62 -33.33
C LYS A 79 -24.34 1.64 -32.50
N PRO A 80 -25.47 2.17 -31.96
CA PRO A 80 -26.38 1.46 -31.06
C PRO A 80 -27.43 0.66 -31.84
N ARG A 81 -27.80 -0.52 -31.33
CA ARG A 81 -28.95 -1.29 -31.82
C ARG A 81 -30.12 -1.21 -30.84
N ARG A 82 -31.28 -0.80 -31.38
CA ARG A 82 -32.58 -0.65 -30.72
C ARG A 82 -33.46 -1.90 -30.94
N LYS A 83 -34.26 -2.18 -29.91
CA LYS A 83 -35.62 -2.80 -29.86
C LYS A 83 -35.82 -4.33 -29.67
N ARG A 84 -36.56 -4.60 -28.56
CA ARG A 84 -37.75 -5.47 -28.32
C ARG A 84 -37.62 -7.00 -28.34
N HIS A 85 -37.97 -7.63 -27.20
CA HIS A 85 -39.24 -8.39 -27.08
C HIS A 85 -39.70 -8.61 -25.63
N LYS A 86 -41.03 -8.66 -25.46
CA LYS A 86 -41.85 -8.87 -24.24
C LYS A 86 -41.86 -10.34 -23.78
N ARG A 87 -42.08 -10.56 -22.48
CA ARG A 87 -42.90 -11.61 -21.78
C ARG A 87 -42.67 -11.41 -20.26
N ARG A 88 -43.59 -10.95 -19.41
CA ARG A 88 -44.94 -11.39 -18.96
C ARG A 88 -44.91 -12.74 -18.22
N HIS A 89 -44.87 -12.71 -16.88
CA HIS A 89 -45.49 -13.64 -15.90
C HIS A 89 -45.43 -12.93 -14.54
N GLN A 90 -46.55 -12.38 -14.05
CA GLN A 90 -47.59 -12.99 -13.20
C GLN A 90 -47.19 -13.13 -11.72
N ASN A 91 -47.90 -12.34 -10.92
CA ASN A 91 -47.97 -12.30 -9.46
C ASN A 91 -48.32 -13.64 -8.84
N LEU A 92 -47.79 -13.91 -7.64
CA LEU A 92 -48.55 -14.53 -6.55
C LEU A 92 -48.02 -14.00 -5.21
N SER A 93 -48.91 -13.31 -4.51
CA SER A 93 -48.81 -12.77 -3.16
C SER A 93 -49.23 -13.83 -2.13
N LYS A 94 -48.70 -13.75 -0.89
CA LYS A 94 -49.42 -13.93 0.41
C LYS A 94 -48.45 -13.94 1.62
N PRO A 95 -48.91 -13.73 2.88
CA PRO A 95 -48.47 -12.59 3.69
C PRO A 95 -47.88 -12.89 5.08
N LYS A 96 -47.32 -11.83 5.68
CA LYS A 96 -47.22 -11.41 7.11
C LYS A 96 -47.34 -12.47 8.22
N ARG A 97 -46.41 -12.40 9.18
CA ARG A 97 -46.69 -12.39 10.64
C ARG A 97 -45.59 -11.68 11.43
N LYS A 98 -45.98 -10.66 12.21
CA LYS A 98 -45.22 -10.06 13.33
C LYS A 98 -45.58 -10.83 14.61
N PRO A 99 -44.74 -10.73 15.64
CA PRO A 99 -45.28 -10.46 16.99
C PRO A 99 -44.68 -9.21 17.63
N GLN A 100 -45.56 -8.32 18.11
CA GLN A 100 -45.41 -7.57 19.38
C GLN A 100 -45.66 -8.60 20.51
N THR A 101 -45.27 -8.48 21.78
CA THR A 101 -44.94 -7.40 22.73
C THR A 101 -44.18 -8.12 23.87
N VAL A 102 -43.50 -7.46 24.81
CA VAL A 102 -44.02 -7.18 26.17
C VAL A 102 -42.95 -6.38 26.92
N LEU A 103 -43.42 -5.30 27.54
CA LEU A 103 -42.74 -4.48 28.55
C LEU A 103 -42.91 -5.12 29.92
N THR A 104 -41.87 -5.06 30.76
CA THR A 104 -42.00 -5.02 32.22
C THR A 104 -40.83 -4.22 32.80
N GLU A 105 -41.17 -3.10 33.45
CA GLU A 105 -40.42 -2.45 34.55
C GLU A 105 -40.42 -3.43 35.76
N GLU A 106 -39.53 -3.42 36.76
CA GLU A 106 -39.11 -2.32 37.63
C GLU A 106 -38.01 -2.80 38.63
N ASN A 107 -37.36 -1.84 39.31
CA ASN A 107 -36.65 -1.90 40.61
C ASN A 107 -35.11 -2.08 40.75
N GLN A 108 -34.44 -0.90 40.82
CA GLN A 108 -33.59 -0.36 41.91
C GLN A 108 -32.67 -1.28 42.75
N SER A 109 -31.35 -1.04 42.74
CA SER A 109 -30.67 -0.12 43.69
C SER A 109 -29.12 -0.22 43.66
N ASN A 110 -28.47 0.94 43.82
CA ASN A 110 -27.16 1.25 44.42
C ASN A 110 -25.93 0.34 44.18
N ASN A 111 -24.89 0.84 43.48
CA ASN A 111 -23.65 1.29 44.14
C ASN A 111 -22.63 2.01 43.23
N ARG A 112 -21.77 2.77 43.90
CA ARG A 112 -20.79 3.78 43.49
C ARG A 112 -19.78 3.42 42.37
N GLN A 113 -19.59 4.41 41.49
CA GLN A 113 -18.31 5.05 41.15
C GLN A 113 -17.17 4.18 40.58
N MET A 114 -17.14 4.07 39.25
CA MET A 114 -15.94 4.28 38.43
C MET A 114 -16.43 4.77 37.07
N THR A 115 -16.16 6.02 36.71
CA THR A 115 -16.33 6.55 35.35
C THR A 115 -15.34 5.84 34.44
N ARG A 116 -15.71 4.63 34.04
CA ARG A 116 -15.10 3.88 32.96
C ARG A 116 -15.43 4.67 31.70
N VAL A 117 -14.48 5.49 31.24
CA VAL A 117 -14.51 6.01 29.86
C VAL A 117 -14.70 4.77 28.99
N LYS A 118 -15.89 4.64 28.40
CA LYS A 118 -16.16 3.61 27.41
C LYS A 118 -15.24 3.93 26.24
N THR A 119 -14.07 3.32 26.23
CA THR A 119 -13.30 3.13 25.02
C THR A 119 -14.25 2.47 24.04
N VAL A 120 -14.71 3.27 23.08
CA VAL A 120 -15.46 2.78 21.94
C VAL A 120 -14.54 1.76 21.28
N LYS A 121 -14.83 0.46 21.48
CA LYS A 121 -14.16 -0.60 20.73
C LYS A 121 -14.35 -0.23 19.25
N PRO A 122 -13.28 0.00 18.49
CA PRO A 122 -13.42 0.23 17.06
C PRO A 122 -14.14 -0.99 16.49
N SER A 123 -15.30 -0.78 15.89
CA SER A 123 -15.96 -1.87 15.18
C SER A 123 -14.96 -2.40 14.14
N SER A 124 -14.88 -3.72 14.04
CA SER A 124 -13.99 -4.47 13.15
C SER A 124 -14.34 -4.32 11.66
N SER A 125 -15.04 -3.25 11.30
CA SER A 125 -15.56 -2.97 9.96
C SER A 125 -15.52 -1.48 9.59
N PHE A 126 -14.50 -0.72 10.04
CA PHE A 126 -14.27 0.61 9.45
C PHE A 126 -13.91 0.45 7.98
N GLY A 127 -14.91 0.71 7.15
CA GLY A 127 -14.93 0.51 5.71
C GLY A 127 -13.66 1.05 5.06
N LEU A 128 -12.89 0.11 4.52
CA LEU A 128 -12.07 0.34 3.36
C LEU A 128 -12.89 1.14 2.35
N TRP A 129 -12.51 2.40 2.09
CA TRP A 129 -12.90 3.14 0.89
C TRP A 129 -14.40 3.15 0.64
N ASP A 130 -15.12 4.09 1.25
CA ASP A 130 -16.41 4.45 0.69
C ASP A 130 -16.16 5.19 -0.65
N LYS A 131 -15.94 4.42 -1.72
CA LYS A 131 -15.85 4.93 -3.10
C LYS A 131 -17.14 5.64 -3.51
N ASP A 132 -18.22 5.38 -2.78
CA ASP A 132 -19.52 5.98 -2.92
C ASP A 132 -19.69 7.19 -1.98
N ARG A 133 -18.64 7.58 -1.25
CA ARG A 133 -18.64 8.76 -0.38
C ARG A 133 -18.93 10.00 -1.19
N VAL A 134 -20.06 10.62 -0.88
CA VAL A 134 -20.45 11.92 -1.40
C VAL A 134 -19.60 12.98 -0.71
N VAL A 135 -18.77 13.67 -1.48
CA VAL A 135 -18.06 14.88 -1.01
C VAL A 135 -18.97 16.05 -1.32
N ASN A 136 -19.32 16.86 -0.31
CA ASN A 136 -20.05 18.08 -0.58
C ASN A 136 -19.12 19.09 -1.24
N LEU A 137 -19.25 19.22 -2.56
CA LEU A 137 -18.39 20.10 -3.33
C LEU A 137 -18.72 21.59 -3.12
N SER A 138 -19.78 21.96 -2.38
CA SER A 138 -20.19 23.37 -2.21
C SER A 138 -19.33 24.20 -1.24
N HIS A 139 -18.48 23.55 -0.44
CA HIS A 139 -17.60 24.22 0.55
C HIS A 139 -16.11 23.90 0.37
N VAL A 140 -15.72 23.33 -0.78
CA VAL A 140 -14.35 22.85 -1.05
C VAL A 140 -13.30 23.91 -0.75
N TYR A 141 -13.55 25.17 -1.10
CA TYR A 141 -12.57 26.23 -0.91
C TYR A 141 -12.29 26.52 0.58
N LEU A 142 -13.35 26.74 1.37
CA LEU A 142 -13.24 27.03 2.80
C LEU A 142 -12.67 25.84 3.56
N GLU A 143 -13.18 24.63 3.29
CA GLU A 143 -12.76 23.43 4.00
C GLU A 143 -11.34 22.97 3.66
N THR A 144 -10.79 23.37 2.52
CA THR A 144 -9.41 23.05 2.15
C THR A 144 -8.43 24.06 2.74
N ASN A 145 -8.81 25.35 2.82
CA ASN A 145 -8.01 26.40 3.44
C ASN A 145 -7.94 26.27 4.98
N GLU A 146 -9.02 25.84 5.63
CA GLU A 146 -9.06 25.71 7.10
C GLU A 146 -8.46 24.39 7.62
N LYS A 147 -8.20 23.39 6.77
CA LYS A 147 -7.94 22.00 7.19
C LYS A 147 -6.67 21.36 6.64
N ARG A 148 -5.62 22.11 6.28
CA ARG A 148 -4.28 21.52 6.38
C ARG A 148 -4.01 21.36 7.86
N PHE A 149 -4.30 20.16 8.36
CA PHE A 149 -4.18 19.87 9.77
C PHE A 149 -2.78 20.25 10.26
N ASN A 150 -2.70 20.90 11.42
CA ASN A 150 -1.43 21.10 12.09
C ASN A 150 -0.81 19.71 12.34
N SER A 151 0.37 19.45 11.78
CA SER A 151 1.05 18.16 11.86
C SER A 151 1.29 17.72 13.31
N GLN A 152 1.56 18.65 14.22
CA GLN A 152 1.72 18.36 15.66
C GLN A 152 0.44 17.77 16.26
N LYS A 153 -0.72 18.36 15.94
CA LYS A 153 -2.03 17.86 16.42
C LYS A 153 -2.41 16.50 15.82
N LEU A 154 -1.89 16.15 14.64
CA LEU A 154 -2.18 14.86 14.00
C LEU A 154 -1.22 13.75 14.40
N CYS A 155 0.06 14.09 14.53
CA CYS A 155 1.12 13.11 14.68
C CYS A 155 1.46 12.82 16.14
N GLY A 156 0.98 13.65 17.08
CA GLY A 156 1.40 13.63 18.47
C GLY A 156 2.67 14.47 18.68
N GLU A 157 3.00 14.70 19.95
CA GLU A 157 4.13 15.53 20.37
C GLU A 157 5.08 14.77 21.29
N GLY A 158 6.37 15.12 21.26
CA GLY A 158 7.40 14.65 22.19
C GLY A 158 8.02 13.28 21.87
N TRP A 159 7.30 12.36 21.23
CA TRP A 159 7.86 11.06 20.88
C TRP A 159 8.93 11.15 19.78
N GLN A 160 8.81 12.13 18.89
CA GLN A 160 9.73 12.36 17.76
C GLN A 160 11.14 12.67 18.26
N GLU A 161 11.27 13.65 19.15
CA GLU A 161 12.55 14.07 19.76
C GLU A 161 13.14 12.93 20.58
N ASN A 162 12.31 12.29 21.41
CA ASN A 162 12.73 11.15 22.23
C ASN A 162 13.24 9.99 21.36
N TYR A 163 12.56 9.69 20.25
CA TYR A 163 12.99 8.62 19.35
C TYR A 163 14.29 8.98 18.61
N ALA A 164 14.49 10.24 18.22
CA ALA A 164 15.74 10.66 17.60
C ALA A 164 16.95 10.42 18.51
N VAL A 165 16.80 10.69 19.82
CA VAL A 165 17.82 10.36 20.84
C VAL A 165 18.05 8.86 20.93
N VAL A 166 16.98 8.05 21.04
CA VAL A 166 17.09 6.58 21.09
C VAL A 166 17.80 6.03 19.86
N HIS A 167 17.48 6.54 18.67
CA HIS A 167 18.11 6.14 17.41
C HIS A 167 19.62 6.41 17.44
N ASP A 168 20.03 7.63 17.82
CA ASP A 168 21.45 8.01 17.89
C ASP A 168 22.21 7.19 18.94
N GLU A 169 21.64 6.98 20.12
CA GLU A 169 22.23 6.15 21.18
C GLU A 169 22.45 4.70 20.74
N ILE A 170 21.55 4.14 19.91
CA ILE A 170 21.72 2.80 19.33
C ILE A 170 22.83 2.78 18.27
N LEU A 171 22.91 3.81 17.41
CA LEU A 171 23.98 3.91 16.40
C LEU A 171 25.37 4.02 17.05
N ASN A 172 25.46 4.75 18.16
CA ASN A 172 26.69 4.97 18.92
C ASN A 172 26.95 3.90 19.98
N SER A 173 26.16 2.81 20.02
CA SER A 173 26.30 1.69 20.96
C SER A 173 26.21 2.09 22.44
N ILE A 174 25.58 3.22 22.76
CA ILE A 174 25.22 3.63 24.12
C ILE A 174 24.07 2.74 24.63
N ARG A 175 23.17 2.33 23.73
CA ARG A 175 22.12 1.33 23.98
C ARG A 175 22.39 0.02 23.25
N PRO A 176 21.73 -1.09 23.66
CA PRO A 176 21.77 -2.34 22.91
C PRO A 176 21.47 -2.12 21.42
N ARG A 177 22.35 -2.65 20.57
CA ARG A 177 22.31 -2.50 19.11
C ARG A 177 21.15 -3.27 18.48
N LYS A 178 19.93 -2.72 18.55
CA LYS A 178 18.70 -3.28 17.99
C LYS A 178 18.21 -2.45 16.80
N PHE A 179 18.04 -3.09 15.65
CA PHE A 179 17.70 -2.45 14.39
C PHE A 179 16.42 -3.04 13.80
N LEU A 180 15.66 -2.18 13.11
CA LEU A 180 14.57 -2.57 12.23
C LEU A 180 14.83 -1.96 10.86
N VAL A 181 15.10 -2.79 9.87
CA VAL A 181 15.57 -2.36 8.54
C VAL A 181 14.46 -2.60 7.51
N TYR A 182 13.92 -1.54 6.91
CA TYR A 182 13.17 -1.68 5.67
C TYR A 182 14.15 -2.05 4.56
N SER A 183 13.93 -3.16 3.85
CA SER A 183 14.79 -3.56 2.73
C SER A 183 14.03 -3.63 1.42
N CYS A 184 14.60 -2.97 0.41
CA CYS A 184 14.25 -3.13 -0.99
C CYS A 184 15.48 -3.21 -1.88
N LYS A 185 15.90 -4.44 -2.17
CA LYS A 185 17.03 -4.75 -3.08
C LYS A 185 16.62 -4.81 -4.57
N GLY A 186 15.53 -4.13 -4.93
CA GLY A 186 15.11 -4.03 -6.33
C GLY A 186 14.51 -5.30 -6.93
N LYS A 187 14.92 -5.63 -8.17
CA LYS A 187 14.28 -6.63 -9.03
C LYS A 187 14.27 -8.01 -8.38
N GLY A 188 13.09 -8.61 -8.28
CA GLY A 188 12.93 -9.99 -7.76
C GLY A 188 12.86 -10.10 -6.24
N TYR A 189 13.06 -9.01 -5.49
CA TYR A 189 12.94 -8.97 -4.02
C TYR A 189 11.57 -8.53 -3.51
N GLY A 190 10.67 -8.16 -4.42
CA GLY A 190 9.25 -8.04 -4.11
C GLY A 190 8.79 -6.72 -3.48
N CYS A 191 9.55 -5.63 -3.61
CA CYS A 191 9.26 -4.37 -2.91
C CYS A 191 8.04 -3.57 -3.40
N ALA A 192 7.25 -4.08 -4.35
CA ALA A 192 6.14 -3.32 -4.93
C ALA A 192 6.54 -1.97 -5.57
N GLY A 193 5.51 -1.20 -5.91
CA GLY A 193 5.69 0.13 -6.48
C GLY A 193 5.88 1.21 -5.42
N TYR A 194 6.23 2.40 -5.87
CA TYR A 194 6.61 3.52 -5.00
C TYR A 194 5.64 3.76 -3.82
N GLY A 195 4.33 3.92 -4.08
CA GLY A 195 3.37 4.16 -3.00
C GLY A 195 3.25 3.00 -2.00
N ASN A 196 3.50 1.75 -2.42
CA ASN A 196 3.58 0.62 -1.49
C ASN A 196 4.84 0.69 -0.62
N ARG A 197 5.97 1.09 -1.19
CA ARG A 197 7.23 1.27 -0.46
C ARG A 197 7.10 2.34 0.61
N ILE A 198 6.55 3.50 0.25
CA ILE A 198 6.29 4.59 1.19
C ILE A 198 5.38 4.11 2.33
N GLY A 199 4.26 3.44 2.01
CA GLY A 199 3.37 2.89 3.05
C GLY A 199 4.04 1.85 3.97
N GLY A 200 4.88 0.98 3.41
CA GLY A 200 5.66 0.00 4.17
C GLY A 200 6.71 0.64 5.08
N ILE A 201 7.45 1.64 4.56
CA ILE A 201 8.41 2.44 5.32
C ILE A 201 7.71 3.13 6.49
N SER A 202 6.60 3.82 6.25
CA SER A 202 5.85 4.51 7.32
C SER A 202 5.37 3.54 8.40
N SER A 203 4.86 2.37 8.00
CA SER A 203 4.36 1.38 8.96
C SER A 203 5.48 0.76 9.80
N LEU A 204 6.62 0.46 9.18
CA LEU A 204 7.78 -0.08 9.89
C LEU A 204 8.48 0.95 10.76
N PHE A 205 8.53 2.22 10.34
CA PHE A 205 9.08 3.28 11.17
C PHE A 205 8.32 3.41 12.49
N LEU A 206 6.99 3.46 12.46
CA LEU A 206 6.18 3.48 13.68
C LEU A 206 6.41 2.23 14.54
N LEU A 207 6.54 1.05 13.91
CA LEU A 207 6.88 -0.17 14.64
C LEU A 207 8.28 -0.10 15.28
N ALA A 208 9.26 0.54 14.63
CA ALA A 208 10.60 0.75 15.17
C ALA A 208 10.58 1.67 16.40
N VAL A 209 9.77 2.73 16.34
CA VAL A 209 9.54 3.65 17.47
C VAL A 209 9.01 2.88 18.68
N LEU A 210 7.92 2.13 18.50
CA LEU A 210 7.25 1.38 19.57
C LEU A 210 8.13 0.26 20.15
N THR A 211 8.97 -0.36 19.32
CA THR A 211 9.88 -1.44 19.75
C THR A 211 11.26 -0.94 20.16
N LYS A 212 11.48 0.39 20.19
CA LYS A 212 12.74 1.04 20.56
C LYS A 212 13.94 0.50 19.77
N ARG A 213 13.77 0.33 18.46
CA ARG A 213 14.80 -0.10 17.51
C ARG A 213 15.23 1.07 16.64
N ALA A 214 16.51 1.15 16.28
CA ALA A 214 16.98 2.10 15.27
C ALA A 214 16.43 1.72 13.89
N PHE A 215 15.72 2.65 13.26
CA PHE A 215 15.07 2.42 11.98
C PHE A 215 15.98 2.76 10.81
N LEU A 216 16.18 1.81 9.90
CA LEU A 216 17.04 1.97 8.73
C LEU A 216 16.27 1.68 7.44
N ILE A 217 16.69 2.32 6.35
CA ILE A 217 16.14 2.09 5.01
C ILE A 217 17.27 1.64 4.08
N ASP A 218 17.19 0.38 3.65
CA ASP A 218 18.04 -0.22 2.62
C ASP A 218 17.29 -0.18 1.28
N TRP A 219 17.46 0.92 0.54
CA TRP A 219 16.93 1.11 -0.81
C TRP A 219 17.98 1.76 -1.71
N ASN A 220 19.08 1.04 -1.93
CA ASN A 220 20.29 1.57 -2.55
C ASN A 220 20.65 0.95 -3.90
N ASP A 221 19.88 -0.03 -4.39
CA ASP A 221 20.24 -0.82 -5.58
C ASP A 221 19.21 -0.69 -6.72
N PRO A 222 19.62 -0.25 -7.93
CA PRO A 222 20.97 0.20 -8.34
C PRO A 222 21.30 1.66 -7.97
N ALA A 223 22.60 1.98 -7.93
CA ALA A 223 23.18 3.25 -7.46
C ALA A 223 22.54 4.57 -7.97
N PRO A 224 22.09 4.73 -9.24
CA PRO A 224 21.39 5.96 -9.62
C PRO A 224 19.97 6.04 -9.02
N LEU A 225 19.40 4.91 -8.60
CA LEU A 225 18.04 4.81 -8.05
C LEU A 225 18.01 4.68 -6.53
N ALA A 226 19.16 4.89 -5.88
CA ALA A 226 19.23 4.93 -4.43
C ALA A 226 18.31 6.04 -3.91
N LEU A 227 17.60 5.75 -2.81
CA LEU A 227 16.64 6.70 -2.23
C LEU A 227 17.30 8.04 -1.88
N GLU A 228 18.57 7.99 -1.46
CA GLU A 228 19.40 9.14 -1.07
C GLU A 228 19.62 10.16 -2.20
N ASN A 229 19.48 9.75 -3.46
CA ASN A 229 19.59 10.70 -4.58
C ASN A 229 18.37 11.65 -4.64
N PHE A 230 17.25 11.26 -4.02
CA PHE A 230 15.97 11.99 -4.08
C PHE A 230 15.54 12.52 -2.71
N LEU A 231 15.77 11.76 -1.64
CA LEU A 231 15.40 12.09 -0.27
C LEU A 231 16.58 11.91 0.67
N TRP A 232 16.87 12.92 1.46
CA TRP A 232 17.91 12.88 2.48
C TRP A 232 17.32 12.61 3.87
N PRO A 233 18.13 12.08 4.78
CA PRO A 233 17.79 12.03 6.20
C PRO A 233 17.46 13.40 6.77
N LYS A 234 16.40 13.49 7.60
CA LYS A 234 16.00 14.72 8.29
C LYS A 234 16.20 14.66 9.80
N ARG A 235 15.43 13.84 10.53
CA ARG A 235 15.52 13.76 12.01
C ARG A 235 16.39 12.60 12.53
N ILE A 236 16.56 11.54 11.73
CA ILE A 236 17.37 10.38 12.09
C ILE A 236 18.23 9.95 10.91
N LYS A 237 19.37 9.31 11.18
CA LYS A 237 20.26 8.71 10.17
C LYS A 237 19.72 7.36 9.70
N TRP A 238 18.60 7.36 8.97
CA TRP A 238 18.01 6.12 8.43
C TRP A 238 18.85 5.47 7.33
N ASN A 239 19.76 6.23 6.72
CA ASN A 239 20.68 5.78 5.68
C ASN A 239 21.97 5.15 6.21
N TYR A 240 22.04 4.87 7.51
CA TYR A 240 23.20 4.21 8.10
C TYR A 240 23.46 2.87 7.41
N THR A 241 24.69 2.70 6.90
CA THR A 241 25.01 1.60 5.99
C THR A 241 24.81 0.24 6.65
N VAL A 242 24.07 -0.65 5.98
CA VAL A 242 23.85 -2.03 6.46
C VAL A 242 25.14 -2.85 6.62
N ALA A 243 26.24 -2.43 5.96
CA ALA A 243 27.57 -2.99 6.17
C ALA A 243 28.06 -2.85 7.63
N ASN A 244 27.65 -1.79 8.34
CA ASN A 244 27.98 -1.56 9.75
C ASN A 244 27.22 -2.48 10.71
N LEU A 245 26.29 -3.29 10.18
CA LEU A 245 25.56 -4.32 10.93
C LEU A 245 26.22 -5.70 10.78
N LYS A 246 27.32 -5.81 10.02
CA LYS A 246 28.03 -7.07 9.82
C LYS A 246 28.48 -7.65 11.17
N GLY A 247 28.23 -8.94 11.35
CA GLY A 247 28.54 -9.67 12.59
C GLY A 247 27.41 -9.67 13.62
N LEU A 248 26.36 -8.87 13.43
CA LEU A 248 25.13 -8.98 14.22
C LEU A 248 24.23 -10.08 13.64
N GLU A 249 23.63 -10.87 14.53
CA GLU A 249 22.63 -11.84 14.13
C GLU A 249 21.42 -11.13 13.50
N SER A 250 20.94 -11.65 12.38
CA SER A 250 19.86 -11.06 11.61
C SER A 250 18.80 -12.07 11.22
N ARG A 251 17.57 -11.58 11.05
CA ARG A 251 16.46 -12.35 10.48
C ARG A 251 15.76 -11.53 9.41
N THR A 252 15.38 -12.19 8.32
CA THR A 252 14.69 -11.58 7.19
C THR A 252 13.20 -11.89 7.22
N HIS A 253 12.36 -10.93 6.85
CA HIS A 253 10.91 -11.06 6.75
C HIS A 253 10.40 -10.55 5.41
N TYR A 254 9.30 -11.12 4.92
CA TYR A 254 8.59 -10.60 3.76
C TYR A 254 7.10 -10.41 4.06
N TRP A 255 6.68 -9.14 4.12
CA TRP A 255 5.32 -8.72 4.46
C TRP A 255 4.64 -8.13 3.23
N GLY A 256 4.16 -9.03 2.36
CA GLY A 256 3.54 -8.66 1.11
C GLY A 256 2.82 -9.80 0.41
N LYS A 257 2.18 -9.47 -0.73
CA LYS A 257 1.51 -10.48 -1.55
C LYS A 257 2.52 -11.30 -2.35
N GLY A 258 2.25 -12.59 -2.49
CA GLY A 258 3.04 -13.51 -3.32
C GLY A 258 4.40 -13.87 -2.71
N LEU A 259 5.26 -14.46 -3.54
CA LEU A 259 6.61 -14.88 -3.21
C LEU A 259 7.60 -14.19 -4.17
N PRO A 260 8.56 -13.41 -3.67
CA PRO A 260 9.59 -12.81 -4.51
C PRO A 260 10.51 -13.88 -5.10
N LYS A 261 10.96 -13.69 -6.36
CA LYS A 261 11.78 -14.68 -7.06
C LYS A 261 13.14 -14.92 -6.39
N ASN A 262 13.73 -13.86 -5.84
CA ASN A 262 15.07 -13.89 -5.26
C ASN A 262 15.07 -14.15 -3.75
N LEU A 263 13.89 -14.44 -3.18
CA LEU A 263 13.77 -14.88 -1.79
C LEU A 263 13.31 -16.33 -1.80
N HIS A 264 14.14 -17.24 -1.30
CA HIS A 264 13.70 -18.61 -1.07
C HIS A 264 12.93 -18.65 0.25
N GLN A 265 11.82 -19.38 0.28
CA GLN A 265 10.92 -19.40 1.44
C GLN A 265 11.59 -19.80 2.76
N LYS A 266 12.68 -20.59 2.69
CA LYS A 266 13.48 -20.97 3.87
C LYS A 266 14.32 -19.84 4.45
N ASP A 267 14.51 -18.74 3.72
CA ASP A 267 15.42 -17.65 4.09
C ASP A 267 14.67 -16.45 4.73
N PHE A 268 13.35 -16.52 4.87
CA PHE A 268 12.55 -15.43 5.43
C PHE A 268 11.28 -15.87 6.16
N GLU A 269 10.89 -15.07 7.14
CA GLU A 269 9.59 -15.21 7.81
C GLU A 269 8.48 -14.57 7.00
N LYS A 270 7.38 -15.31 6.82
CA LYS A 270 6.19 -14.85 6.10
C LYS A 270 4.92 -15.14 6.90
N PRO A 271 4.48 -14.20 7.75
CA PRO A 271 3.32 -14.44 8.61
C PRO A 271 1.98 -14.50 7.88
N GLY A 272 1.91 -14.10 6.61
CA GLY A 272 0.67 -14.16 5.83
C GLY A 272 0.89 -14.08 4.31
N ASN A 273 0.06 -14.82 3.57
CA ASN A 273 0.01 -14.78 2.09
C ASN A 273 -0.94 -13.69 1.57
N SER A 274 -1.92 -13.32 2.39
CA SER A 274 -2.90 -12.28 2.14
C SER A 274 -2.80 -11.19 3.20
N TYR A 275 -3.31 -9.98 2.91
CA TYR A 275 -3.38 -8.92 3.92
C TYR A 275 -4.24 -9.32 5.13
N PRO A 276 -5.43 -9.96 4.97
CA PRO A 276 -6.21 -10.43 6.13
C PRO A 276 -5.46 -11.40 7.05
N ASP A 277 -4.69 -12.34 6.49
CA ASP A 277 -3.92 -13.29 7.31
C ASP A 277 -2.78 -12.59 8.04
N PHE A 278 -2.08 -11.69 7.35
CA PHE A 278 -1.06 -10.85 7.96
C PHE A 278 -1.63 -9.97 9.07
N ALA A 279 -2.76 -9.30 8.84
CA ALA A 279 -3.39 -8.44 9.84
C ALA A 279 -3.84 -9.26 11.06
N ARG A 280 -4.40 -10.46 10.84
CA ARG A 280 -4.74 -11.40 11.92
C ARG A 280 -3.52 -11.77 12.75
N TRP A 281 -2.40 -12.12 12.11
CA TRP A 281 -1.14 -12.38 12.81
C TRP A 281 -0.67 -11.14 13.58
N PHE A 282 -0.57 -9.99 12.90
CA PHE A 282 -0.03 -8.75 13.45
C PHE A 282 -0.76 -8.33 14.73
N ARG A 283 -2.08 -8.47 14.78
CA ARG A 283 -2.92 -8.12 15.95
C ARG A 283 -2.64 -8.95 17.20
N ASN A 284 -2.04 -10.13 17.06
CA ASN A 284 -1.84 -11.07 18.17
C ASN A 284 -0.37 -11.22 18.60
N VAL A 285 0.55 -10.54 17.93
CA VAL A 285 1.99 -10.71 18.16
C VAL A 285 2.50 -9.72 19.19
N ASP A 286 3.17 -10.21 20.22
CA ASP A 286 4.04 -9.38 21.05
C ASP A 286 5.37 -9.15 20.30
N PHE A 287 5.56 -7.94 19.76
CA PHE A 287 6.74 -7.60 18.98
C PHE A 287 8.01 -7.46 19.82
N ASN A 288 7.91 -7.24 21.14
CA ASN A 288 9.08 -7.23 22.02
C ASN A 288 9.69 -8.63 22.13
N SER A 289 8.84 -9.66 22.22
CA SER A 289 9.24 -11.06 22.23
C SER A 289 9.55 -11.58 20.82
N TYR A 290 8.73 -11.23 19.83
CA TYR A 290 8.89 -11.71 18.46
C TYR A 290 10.19 -11.21 17.85
N PHE A 291 10.50 -9.91 17.96
CA PHE A 291 11.77 -9.36 17.49
C PHE A 291 12.87 -9.62 18.50
N ASN A 292 13.37 -10.85 18.52
CA ASN A 292 14.43 -11.30 19.41
C ASN A 292 15.83 -11.21 18.79
N ARG A 293 15.97 -10.82 17.52
CA ARG A 293 17.29 -10.63 16.89
C ARG A 293 17.75 -9.18 16.99
N PRO A 294 19.09 -8.94 17.06
CA PRO A 294 19.64 -7.60 16.94
C PRO A 294 19.19 -6.89 15.67
N VAL A 295 19.15 -7.59 14.53
CA VAL A 295 18.75 -7.00 13.24
C VAL A 295 17.54 -7.71 12.65
N GLU A 296 16.43 -6.99 12.49
CA GLU A 296 15.23 -7.49 11.79
C GLU A 296 15.12 -6.78 10.45
N VAL A 297 15.30 -7.52 9.34
CA VAL A 297 15.27 -7.00 7.97
C VAL A 297 13.94 -7.33 7.34
N ILE A 298 13.19 -6.34 6.90
CA ILE A 298 11.80 -6.52 6.47
C ILE A 298 11.57 -5.88 5.11
N THR A 299 11.16 -6.69 4.14
CA THR A 299 10.56 -6.17 2.90
C THR A 299 9.05 -6.09 3.08
N ALA A 300 8.53 -4.88 3.24
CA ALA A 300 7.10 -4.62 3.40
C ALA A 300 6.49 -3.96 2.15
N THR A 301 5.32 -4.43 1.73
CA THR A 301 4.55 -3.86 0.59
C THR A 301 3.16 -3.38 0.99
N TRP A 302 2.72 -3.72 2.19
CA TRP A 302 1.45 -3.30 2.76
C TRP A 302 1.65 -2.08 3.64
N ASN A 303 0.70 -1.14 3.58
CA ASN A 303 0.53 -0.13 4.61
C ASN A 303 -0.34 -0.75 5.71
N PHE A 304 0.27 -1.03 6.86
CA PHE A 304 -0.36 -1.68 8.00
C PHE A 304 -0.28 -0.82 9.28
N ALA A 305 0.09 0.44 9.15
CA ALA A 305 0.25 1.33 10.30
C ALA A 305 -0.98 1.34 11.22
N GLN A 306 -2.20 1.26 10.67
CA GLN A 306 -3.43 1.20 11.48
C GLN A 306 -3.56 -0.06 12.35
N GLU A 307 -2.91 -1.16 11.97
CA GLU A 307 -2.97 -2.41 12.74
C GLU A 307 -2.25 -2.28 14.10
N ILE A 308 -1.41 -1.24 14.29
CA ILE A 308 -0.78 -0.89 15.57
C ILE A 308 -1.82 -0.77 16.69
N TRP A 309 -2.91 -0.02 16.45
CA TRP A 309 -3.96 0.18 17.45
C TRP A 309 -4.91 -1.01 17.61
N SER A 310 -4.82 -2.00 16.72
CA SER A 310 -5.54 -3.26 16.85
C SER A 310 -4.70 -4.35 17.53
N ASN A 311 -3.42 -4.08 17.81
CA ASN A 311 -2.55 -4.95 18.59
C ASN A 311 -2.49 -4.44 20.04
N PRO A 312 -2.87 -5.26 21.04
CA PRO A 312 -2.99 -4.79 22.43
C PRO A 312 -1.67 -4.36 23.06
N TYR A 313 -0.54 -4.96 22.66
CA TYR A 313 0.79 -4.59 23.17
C TYR A 313 1.25 -3.26 22.58
N LEU A 314 1.03 -3.06 21.28
CA LEU A 314 1.47 -1.86 20.58
C LEU A 314 0.55 -0.67 20.84
N SER A 315 -0.77 -0.88 21.00
CA SER A 315 -1.71 0.19 21.31
C SER A 315 -1.39 0.84 22.65
N GLN A 316 -1.08 0.03 23.66
CA GLN A 316 -0.67 0.53 24.97
C GLN A 316 0.59 1.38 24.87
N LEU A 317 1.62 0.90 24.16
CA LEU A 317 2.87 1.64 23.96
C LEU A 317 2.65 2.94 23.17
N ALA A 318 1.75 2.94 22.18
CA ALA A 318 1.41 4.13 21.43
C ALA A 318 0.76 5.19 22.33
N ASP A 319 -0.17 4.79 23.21
CA ASP A 319 -0.81 5.68 24.18
C ASP A 319 0.22 6.26 25.18
N GLU A 320 1.10 5.42 25.73
CA GLU A 320 2.16 5.84 26.66
C GLU A 320 3.15 6.83 26.02
N MET A 321 3.41 6.71 24.71
CA MET A 321 4.29 7.61 23.97
C MET A 321 3.57 8.84 23.41
N GLY A 322 2.24 8.98 23.58
CA GLY A 322 1.47 10.08 23.02
C GLY A 322 1.35 10.04 21.50
N ILE A 323 1.45 8.85 20.88
CA ILE A 323 1.26 8.66 19.44
C ILE A 323 -0.24 8.57 19.15
N ILE A 324 -0.75 9.53 18.39
CA ILE A 324 -2.17 9.68 18.13
C ILE A 324 -2.61 8.78 16.96
N PHE A 325 -3.75 8.10 17.11
CA PHE A 325 -4.44 7.46 15.99
C PHE A 325 -5.09 8.53 15.10
N PRO A 326 -4.64 8.74 13.85
CA PRO A 326 -5.22 9.79 13.04
C PRO A 326 -6.58 9.34 12.48
N PRO A 327 -7.47 10.30 12.17
CA PRO A 327 -8.78 10.02 11.62
C PRO A 327 -8.72 9.33 10.25
N LEU A 328 -7.59 9.42 9.55
CA LEU A 328 -7.38 8.89 8.21
C LEU A 328 -6.07 8.13 8.13
N LYS A 329 -6.14 6.89 7.61
CA LYS A 329 -5.01 5.95 7.55
C LYS A 329 -3.74 6.48 6.88
N TYR A 330 -3.92 7.34 5.89
CA TYR A 330 -2.82 7.85 5.10
C TYR A 330 -2.09 9.01 5.79
N LEU A 331 -2.67 9.64 6.83
CA LEU A 331 -2.01 10.73 7.55
C LEU A 331 -0.75 10.26 8.30
N LEU A 332 -0.70 8.98 8.70
CA LEU A 332 0.52 8.37 9.26
C LEU A 332 1.67 8.33 8.25
N VAL A 333 1.36 8.27 6.96
CA VAL A 333 2.38 8.43 5.92
C VAL A 333 2.99 9.83 6.00
N GLY A 334 2.15 10.87 6.13
CA GLY A 334 2.60 12.26 6.33
C GLY A 334 3.52 12.40 7.54
N CYS A 335 3.06 11.95 8.70
CA CYS A 335 3.85 12.02 9.95
C CYS A 335 5.22 11.35 9.83
N SER A 336 5.24 10.15 9.25
CA SER A 336 6.51 9.42 9.02
C SER A 336 7.38 10.15 8.02
N TYR A 337 6.80 10.67 6.94
CA TYR A 337 7.52 11.33 5.87
C TYR A 337 8.18 12.63 6.34
N GLU A 338 7.43 13.47 7.07
CA GLU A 338 7.92 14.73 7.62
C GLU A 338 9.07 14.52 8.62
N PHE A 339 9.07 13.41 9.35
CA PHE A 339 10.14 13.06 10.28
C PHE A 339 11.37 12.48 9.57
N LEU A 340 11.17 11.54 8.65
CA LEU A 340 12.24 10.78 8.03
C LEU A 340 12.97 11.58 6.94
N PHE A 341 12.24 12.32 6.11
CA PHE A 341 12.75 12.77 4.83
C PHE A 341 12.80 14.29 4.72
N GLN A 342 13.89 14.76 4.13
CA GLN A 342 13.97 16.05 3.47
C GLN A 342 14.25 15.82 1.97
N ARG A 343 13.79 16.71 1.10
CA ARG A 343 14.05 16.58 -0.34
C ARG A 343 15.53 16.83 -0.62
N SER A 344 16.11 16.12 -1.60
CA SER A 344 17.46 16.45 -2.07
C SER A 344 17.47 17.83 -2.75
N PRO A 345 18.60 18.56 -2.74
CA PRO A 345 18.69 19.86 -3.41
C PRO A 345 18.32 19.82 -4.89
N GLU A 346 18.67 18.75 -5.61
CA GLU A 346 18.28 18.60 -7.01
C GLU A 346 16.76 18.49 -7.18
N LEU A 347 16.11 17.66 -6.35
CA LEU A 347 14.66 17.49 -6.39
C LEU A 347 13.94 18.79 -6.02
N ASP A 348 14.42 19.48 -4.99
CA ASP A 348 13.85 20.74 -4.50
C ASP A 348 13.98 21.87 -5.55
N ASN A 349 15.14 21.98 -6.19
CA ASN A 349 15.38 22.93 -7.28
C ASN A 349 14.46 22.68 -8.48
N LYS A 350 14.29 21.41 -8.87
CA LYS A 350 13.40 21.04 -9.97
C LYS A 350 11.94 21.33 -9.65
N LEU A 351 11.48 20.97 -8.44
CA LEU A 351 10.12 21.31 -7.99
C LEU A 351 9.89 22.81 -8.01
N SER A 352 10.81 23.60 -7.45
CA SER A 352 10.71 25.05 -7.40
C SER A 352 10.66 25.66 -8.81
N LYS A 353 11.49 25.17 -9.74
CA LYS A 353 11.47 25.62 -11.14
C LYS A 353 10.12 25.33 -11.82
N ILE A 354 9.58 24.13 -11.64
CA ILE A 354 8.28 23.75 -12.23
C ILE A 354 7.15 24.59 -11.63
N LYS A 355 7.15 24.77 -10.31
CA LYS A 355 6.14 25.58 -9.63
C LYS A 355 6.19 27.03 -10.10
N ASN A 356 7.36 27.67 -10.09
CA ASN A 356 7.49 29.07 -10.51
C ASN A 356 7.09 29.29 -11.98
N ALA A 357 7.24 28.28 -12.83
CA ALA A 357 6.87 28.35 -14.24
C ALA A 357 5.41 28.01 -14.54
N SER A 358 4.68 27.38 -13.62
CA SER A 358 3.37 26.77 -13.94
C SER A 358 2.29 26.93 -12.86
N PHE A 359 2.67 27.24 -11.63
CA PHE A 359 1.78 27.39 -10.48
C PHE A 359 1.84 28.86 -10.07
N GLU A 360 0.82 29.63 -10.47
CA GLU A 360 0.68 31.01 -10.06
C GLU A 360 0.47 31.10 -8.53
N GLU A 361 1.18 32.02 -7.89
CA GLU A 361 1.09 32.19 -6.43
C GLU A 361 -0.32 32.62 -6.02
N GLY A 362 -0.86 31.98 -4.97
CA GLY A 362 -2.21 32.25 -4.47
C GLY A 362 -3.34 31.62 -5.28
N THR A 363 -3.05 30.98 -6.42
CA THR A 363 -4.07 30.40 -7.29
C THR A 363 -4.27 28.90 -7.02
N PRO A 364 -5.51 28.41 -6.78
CA PRO A 364 -5.74 27.00 -6.55
C PRO A 364 -5.41 26.13 -7.76
N VAL A 365 -4.69 25.03 -7.52
CA VAL A 365 -4.44 23.97 -8.53
C VAL A 365 -5.17 22.71 -8.13
N ILE A 366 -5.95 22.14 -9.05
CA ILE A 366 -6.63 20.85 -8.86
C ILE A 366 -5.68 19.75 -9.32
N GLY A 367 -5.36 18.80 -8.45
CA GLY A 367 -4.52 17.64 -8.77
C GLY A 367 -5.36 16.48 -9.29
N LEU A 368 -4.99 15.90 -10.43
CA LEU A 368 -5.59 14.71 -11.01
C LEU A 368 -4.55 13.60 -10.99
N HIS A 369 -4.90 12.47 -10.38
CA HIS A 369 -4.09 11.26 -10.44
C HIS A 369 -4.86 10.13 -11.12
N ILE A 370 -4.47 9.82 -12.35
CA ILE A 370 -5.11 8.80 -13.20
C ILE A 370 -4.16 7.61 -13.36
N ARG A 371 -4.49 6.50 -12.69
CA ARG A 371 -3.78 5.22 -12.83
C ARG A 371 -4.52 4.37 -13.87
N MET A 372 -3.97 4.28 -15.07
CA MET A 372 -4.47 3.40 -16.13
C MET A 372 -4.11 1.93 -15.85
N GLY A 373 -3.08 1.69 -15.05
CA GLY A 373 -2.70 0.36 -14.59
C GLY A 373 -1.55 -0.22 -15.41
N ASP A 374 -1.25 -1.48 -15.15
CA ASP A 374 -0.12 -2.17 -15.78
C ASP A 374 -0.24 -2.28 -17.32
N VAL A 375 -1.44 -2.10 -17.85
CA VAL A 375 -1.71 -2.00 -19.30
C VAL A 375 -0.99 -0.84 -19.98
N ALA A 376 -0.79 0.27 -19.25
CA ALA A 376 -0.04 1.43 -19.76
C ALA A 376 1.41 1.06 -20.11
N PHE A 377 1.92 -0.04 -19.54
CA PHE A 377 3.27 -0.56 -19.75
C PHE A 377 3.26 -1.83 -20.61
N GLY A 378 2.28 -1.99 -21.50
CA GLY A 378 2.19 -3.09 -22.46
C GLY A 378 1.83 -4.45 -21.86
N ARG A 379 1.34 -4.51 -20.61
CA ARG A 379 0.96 -5.78 -19.96
C ARG A 379 -0.47 -6.17 -20.30
N LYS A 380 -0.68 -7.46 -20.61
CA LYS A 380 -2.01 -8.08 -20.74
C LYS A 380 -2.67 -8.25 -19.36
N ARG A 381 -3.01 -7.15 -18.70
CA ARG A 381 -3.76 -7.10 -17.43
C ARG A 381 -5.07 -6.33 -17.64
N ARG A 382 -5.97 -6.36 -16.64
CA ARG A 382 -7.15 -5.47 -16.66
C ARG A 382 -6.68 -4.02 -16.52
N VAL A 383 -7.30 -3.13 -17.29
CA VAL A 383 -7.17 -1.68 -17.13
C VAL A 383 -7.72 -1.29 -15.76
N ASN A 384 -7.02 -0.43 -15.03
CA ASN A 384 -7.48 0.05 -13.72
C ASN A 384 -8.72 0.95 -13.86
N THR A 385 -8.75 1.80 -14.90
CA THR A 385 -9.95 2.56 -15.28
C THR A 385 -10.05 2.66 -16.80
N LYS A 386 -11.25 2.43 -17.34
CA LYS A 386 -11.55 2.66 -18.76
C LYS A 386 -12.14 4.04 -19.03
N ASN A 387 -12.48 4.78 -17.99
CA ASN A 387 -13.21 6.04 -18.06
C ASN A 387 -12.35 7.18 -17.49
N PHE A 388 -11.13 7.33 -17.99
CA PHE A 388 -10.24 8.40 -17.51
C PHE A 388 -10.83 9.80 -17.76
N GLU A 389 -11.70 9.95 -18.76
CA GLU A 389 -12.44 11.19 -19.06
C GLU A 389 -13.28 11.66 -17.86
N SER A 390 -13.78 10.74 -17.01
CA SER A 390 -14.55 11.12 -15.83
C SER A 390 -13.75 11.95 -14.84
N PHE A 391 -12.42 11.80 -14.81
CA PHE A 391 -11.54 12.60 -13.95
C PHE A 391 -11.51 14.06 -14.39
N PHE A 392 -11.44 14.31 -15.70
CA PHE A 392 -11.48 15.65 -16.27
C PHE A 392 -12.86 16.29 -16.10
N ASN A 393 -13.93 15.53 -16.34
CA ASN A 393 -15.29 15.98 -16.03
C ASN A 393 -15.42 16.35 -14.54
N CYS A 394 -14.78 15.57 -13.67
CA CYS A 394 -14.77 15.87 -12.25
C CYS A 394 -14.00 17.14 -11.90
N ALA A 395 -12.86 17.38 -12.55
CA ALA A 395 -12.10 18.60 -12.38
C ALA A 395 -12.93 19.83 -12.74
N GLN A 396 -13.74 19.77 -13.80
CA GLN A 396 -14.67 20.86 -14.16
C GLN A 396 -15.74 21.10 -13.10
N VAL A 397 -16.28 20.04 -12.48
CA VAL A 397 -17.29 20.18 -11.41
C VAL A 397 -16.64 20.82 -10.18
N VAL A 398 -15.47 20.34 -9.76
CA VAL A 398 -14.72 20.89 -8.62
C VAL A 398 -14.33 22.36 -8.87
N GLU A 399 -13.84 22.68 -10.07
CA GLU A 399 -13.50 24.05 -10.48
C GLU A 399 -14.69 25.00 -10.35
N LYS A 400 -15.85 24.63 -10.92
CA LYS A 400 -17.09 25.43 -10.80
C LYS A 400 -17.50 25.64 -9.35
N SER A 401 -17.35 24.61 -8.53
CA SER A 401 -17.58 24.69 -7.10
C SER A 401 -16.65 25.68 -6.39
N ILE A 402 -15.35 25.66 -6.69
CA ILE A 402 -14.37 26.58 -6.11
C ILE A 402 -14.70 28.03 -6.47
N VAL A 403 -14.97 28.31 -7.75
CA VAL A 403 -15.34 29.66 -8.23
C VAL A 403 -16.64 30.13 -7.57
N LYS A 404 -17.63 29.25 -7.42
CA LYS A 404 -18.88 29.59 -6.73
C LYS A 404 -18.66 29.95 -5.25
N SER A 405 -17.73 29.26 -4.58
CA SER A 405 -17.41 29.51 -3.17
C SER A 405 -16.48 30.71 -2.96
N ASN A 406 -15.74 31.14 -3.97
CA ASN A 406 -14.86 32.31 -3.93
C ASN A 406 -15.02 33.18 -5.19
N PRO A 407 -15.93 34.17 -5.16
CA PRO A 407 -16.22 35.03 -6.32
C PRO A 407 -15.03 35.83 -6.88
N ASN A 408 -13.94 35.98 -6.10
CA ASN A 408 -12.73 36.67 -6.55
C ASN A 408 -11.87 35.82 -7.48
N LEU A 409 -12.08 34.49 -7.51
CA LEU A 409 -11.37 33.58 -8.39
C LEU A 409 -12.15 33.39 -9.68
N LYS A 410 -11.47 33.49 -10.82
CA LYS A 410 -12.03 33.13 -12.12
C LYS A 410 -11.62 31.72 -12.47
N SER A 411 -12.44 31.05 -13.29
CA SER A 411 -12.07 29.74 -13.82
C SER A 411 -10.76 29.80 -14.60
N SER A 412 -10.43 30.89 -15.30
CA SER A 412 -9.15 31.06 -16.01
C SER A 412 -7.92 30.84 -15.14
N ASP A 413 -8.05 31.19 -13.86
CA ASP A 413 -6.95 31.22 -12.90
C ASP A 413 -6.65 29.78 -12.44
N ILE A 414 -7.69 28.96 -12.23
CA ILE A 414 -7.54 27.59 -11.73
C ILE A 414 -6.90 26.68 -12.79
N LYS A 415 -5.77 26.05 -12.45
CA LYS A 415 -5.08 25.06 -13.30
C LYS A 415 -5.30 23.63 -12.79
N TRP A 416 -5.07 22.66 -13.67
CA TRP A 416 -5.20 21.23 -13.37
C TRP A 416 -3.86 20.53 -13.54
N PHE A 417 -3.26 20.05 -12.45
CA PHE A 417 -2.04 19.24 -12.53
C PHE A 417 -2.37 17.77 -12.73
N LEU A 418 -1.88 17.15 -13.80
CA LEU A 418 -2.14 15.76 -14.17
C LEU A 418 -0.90 14.88 -13.94
N ALA A 419 -1.01 13.98 -12.96
CA ALA A 419 -0.10 12.85 -12.75
C ALA A 419 -0.75 11.56 -13.30
N THR A 420 -0.11 10.93 -14.28
CA THR A 420 -0.62 9.68 -14.87
C THR A 420 0.51 8.80 -15.38
N ASP A 421 0.27 7.50 -15.35
CA ASP A 421 1.16 6.45 -15.82
C ASP A 421 1.06 6.19 -17.33
N HIS A 422 0.31 7.00 -18.08
CA HIS A 422 -0.01 6.74 -19.48
C HIS A 422 0.17 7.99 -20.36
N VAL A 423 1.09 7.92 -21.33
CA VAL A 423 1.44 9.05 -22.23
C VAL A 423 0.21 9.57 -22.98
N ALA A 424 -0.59 8.70 -23.59
CA ALA A 424 -1.79 9.13 -24.32
C ALA A 424 -2.82 9.90 -23.46
N VAL A 425 -2.85 9.68 -22.13
CA VAL A 425 -3.73 10.44 -21.22
C VAL A 425 -3.16 11.84 -20.98
N LYS A 426 -1.82 11.99 -20.93
CA LYS A 426 -1.16 13.31 -20.91
C LYS A 426 -1.48 14.09 -22.18
N GLU A 427 -1.30 13.46 -23.34
CA GLU A 427 -1.60 14.07 -24.66
C GLU A 427 -3.06 14.47 -24.78
N TYR A 428 -3.99 13.59 -24.37
CA TYR A 428 -5.42 13.91 -24.33
C TYR A 428 -5.70 15.15 -23.47
N GLY A 429 -5.13 15.22 -22.26
CA GLY A 429 -5.33 16.36 -21.36
C GLY A 429 -4.84 17.68 -21.96
N LEU A 430 -3.64 17.67 -22.55
CA LEU A 430 -3.03 18.85 -23.20
C LEU A 430 -3.81 19.31 -24.44
N GLN A 431 -4.26 18.38 -25.28
CA GLN A 431 -5.01 18.70 -26.50
C GLN A 431 -6.43 19.16 -26.20
N ARG A 432 -7.13 18.52 -25.26
CA ARG A 432 -8.54 18.78 -24.97
C ARG A 432 -8.74 20.03 -24.13
N TYR A 433 -7.77 20.38 -23.28
CA TYR A 433 -7.82 21.48 -22.32
C TYR A 433 -6.54 22.34 -22.39
N PRO A 434 -6.28 23.01 -23.53
CA PRO A 434 -5.04 23.78 -23.74
C PRO A 434 -4.92 24.92 -22.73
N GLY A 435 -3.73 25.10 -22.16
CA GLY A 435 -3.44 26.12 -21.14
C GLY A 435 -4.11 25.90 -19.78
N LYS A 436 -4.89 24.83 -19.62
CA LYS A 436 -5.60 24.45 -18.38
C LYS A 436 -4.92 23.27 -17.68
N VAL A 437 -4.54 22.24 -18.44
CA VAL A 437 -3.85 21.06 -17.92
C VAL A 437 -2.34 21.28 -17.93
N LEU A 438 -1.72 21.00 -16.80
CA LEU A 438 -0.28 20.96 -16.57
C LEU A 438 0.13 19.51 -16.32
N THR A 439 1.21 19.04 -16.94
CA THR A 439 1.75 17.71 -16.67
C THR A 439 3.26 17.73 -16.95
N LEU A 440 4.00 16.83 -16.31
CA LEU A 440 5.42 16.71 -16.55
C LEU A 440 5.69 16.09 -17.92
N ASP A 441 6.62 16.70 -18.66
CA ASP A 441 7.21 16.13 -19.87
C ASP A 441 8.27 15.08 -19.50
N VAL A 442 7.82 14.03 -18.85
CA VAL A 442 8.60 12.86 -18.46
C VAL A 442 7.80 11.62 -18.83
N GLU A 443 8.43 10.71 -19.55
CA GLU A 443 7.83 9.41 -19.87
C GLU A 443 7.59 8.63 -18.57
N PRO A 444 6.36 8.18 -18.29
CA PRO A 444 6.09 7.42 -17.08
C PRO A 444 6.84 6.08 -17.09
N GLU A 445 7.53 5.77 -16.00
CA GLU A 445 8.21 4.49 -15.82
C GLU A 445 7.71 3.77 -14.55
N HIS A 446 7.41 2.47 -14.68
CA HIS A 446 6.81 1.72 -13.59
C HIS A 446 7.85 1.08 -12.64
N ILE A 447 7.75 1.42 -11.35
CA ILE A 447 8.50 0.78 -10.27
C ILE A 447 7.70 -0.45 -9.79
N GLY A 448 8.20 -1.69 -9.91
CA GLY A 448 7.35 -2.86 -9.61
C GLY A 448 8.01 -4.22 -9.35
N ILE A 449 7.18 -5.14 -8.83
CA ILE A 449 7.50 -6.45 -8.21
C ILE A 449 8.08 -7.49 -9.17
N PHE A 450 7.70 -7.47 -10.45
CA PHE A 450 7.71 -8.70 -11.25
C PHE A 450 8.82 -8.78 -12.31
N GLN A 451 9.63 -9.83 -12.16
CA GLN A 451 10.49 -10.65 -13.05
C GLN A 451 11.01 -10.09 -14.40
N LYS A 452 10.24 -9.29 -15.15
CA LYS A 452 10.61 -8.80 -16.49
C LYS A 452 10.70 -7.27 -16.60
N GLN A 453 10.42 -6.51 -15.55
CA GLN A 453 10.58 -5.05 -15.60
C GLN A 453 12.06 -4.66 -15.58
N ARG A 454 12.42 -3.73 -16.47
CA ARG A 454 13.66 -2.95 -16.41
C ARG A 454 13.57 -2.06 -15.17
N PHE A 455 14.70 -1.80 -14.51
CA PHE A 455 14.75 -0.72 -13.54
C PHE A 455 14.34 0.60 -14.22
N PRO A 456 13.63 1.50 -13.53
CA PRO A 456 13.34 2.79 -14.12
C PRO A 456 14.66 3.51 -14.41
N THR A 457 14.68 4.44 -15.36
CA THR A 457 15.79 5.37 -15.49
C THR A 457 15.82 6.34 -14.29
N TYR A 458 16.93 7.05 -14.11
CA TYR A 458 17.00 8.15 -13.14
C TYR A 458 15.89 9.17 -13.38
N GLN A 459 15.66 9.55 -14.65
CA GLN A 459 14.61 10.50 -15.02
C GLN A 459 13.21 9.96 -14.74
N GLY A 460 12.95 8.68 -15.00
CA GLY A 460 11.69 8.03 -14.65
C GLY A 460 11.44 8.04 -13.13
N MET A 461 12.45 7.71 -12.33
CA MET A 461 12.35 7.77 -10.86
C MET A 461 12.16 9.20 -10.35
N LEU A 462 12.90 10.17 -10.91
CA LEU A 462 12.75 11.58 -10.61
C LEU A 462 11.34 12.08 -10.96
N GLY A 463 10.81 11.68 -12.12
CA GLY A 463 9.44 11.98 -12.55
C GLY A 463 8.39 11.47 -11.56
N VAL A 464 8.56 10.26 -11.02
CA VAL A 464 7.68 9.71 -9.96
C VAL A 464 7.69 10.60 -8.71
N PHE A 465 8.86 11.07 -8.27
CA PHE A 465 8.93 11.99 -7.12
C PHE A 465 8.31 13.35 -7.43
N LEU A 466 8.63 13.94 -8.59
CA LEU A 466 8.09 15.22 -9.00
C LEU A 466 6.55 15.18 -9.11
N ASP A 467 5.99 14.17 -9.79
CA ASP A 467 4.54 13.98 -9.88
C ASP A 467 3.93 13.81 -8.48
N HIS A 468 4.58 13.05 -7.59
CA HIS A 468 4.04 12.80 -6.25
C HIS A 468 3.99 14.07 -5.40
N PHE A 469 5.05 14.88 -5.41
CA PHE A 469 5.13 16.12 -4.65
C PHE A 469 4.25 17.22 -5.23
N LEU A 470 4.26 17.43 -6.55
CA LEU A 470 3.38 18.41 -7.20
C LEU A 470 1.90 18.05 -6.97
N LEU A 471 1.56 16.76 -7.07
CA LEU A 471 0.23 16.28 -6.73
C LEU A 471 -0.08 16.55 -5.25
N ALA A 472 0.81 16.20 -4.32
CA ALA A 472 0.59 16.43 -2.89
C ALA A 472 0.42 17.92 -2.55
N GLU A 473 1.06 18.83 -3.28
CA GLU A 473 0.98 20.27 -3.03
C GLU A 473 -0.27 20.94 -3.63
N CYS A 474 -1.01 20.24 -4.50
CA CYS A 474 -2.26 20.75 -5.07
C CYS A 474 -3.30 21.07 -3.99
N PHE A 475 -4.26 21.92 -4.34
CA PHE A 475 -5.32 22.35 -3.45
C PHE A 475 -6.32 21.22 -3.17
N PHE A 476 -6.87 20.63 -4.24
CA PHE A 476 -7.85 19.55 -4.16
C PHE A 476 -7.43 18.38 -5.05
N LEU A 477 -7.65 17.14 -4.60
CA LEU A 477 -7.20 15.95 -5.32
C LEU A 477 -8.33 15.09 -5.87
N ILE A 478 -8.22 14.71 -7.14
CA ILE A 478 -9.10 13.77 -7.84
C ILE A 478 -8.27 12.53 -8.15
N LEU A 479 -8.50 11.46 -7.40
CA LEU A 479 -7.57 10.35 -7.33
C LEU A 479 -8.15 9.06 -7.92
N SER A 480 -7.28 8.25 -8.49
CA SER A 480 -7.54 6.82 -8.67
C SER A 480 -7.35 6.09 -7.34
N ASN A 481 -8.03 4.96 -7.15
CA ASN A 481 -7.76 4.07 -6.01
C ASN A 481 -6.38 3.41 -6.16
N SER A 482 -5.34 4.10 -5.71
CA SER A 482 -3.93 3.76 -5.88
C SER A 482 -3.13 4.22 -4.69
N THR A 483 -2.15 3.41 -4.28
CA THR A 483 -1.25 3.75 -3.18
C THR A 483 -0.48 5.05 -3.43
N PHE A 484 -0.13 5.34 -4.70
CA PHE A 484 0.57 6.57 -5.09
C PHE A 484 -0.24 7.83 -4.76
N GLY A 485 -1.49 7.91 -5.23
CA GLY A 485 -2.34 9.06 -4.94
C GLY A 485 -2.65 9.18 -3.45
N THR A 486 -2.77 8.05 -2.75
CA THR A 486 -3.09 8.07 -1.31
C THR A 486 -1.91 8.41 -0.43
N SER A 487 -0.68 8.13 -0.85
CA SER A 487 0.50 8.65 -0.15
C SER A 487 0.63 10.17 -0.35
N ALA A 488 0.23 10.71 -1.51
CA ALA A 488 0.20 12.15 -1.74
C ALA A 488 -0.77 12.87 -0.77
N LEU A 489 -1.95 12.28 -0.52
CA LEU A 489 -2.86 12.78 0.52
C LEU A 489 -2.18 12.89 1.89
N GLY A 490 -1.39 11.88 2.24
CA GLY A 490 -0.68 11.82 3.51
C GLY A 490 0.38 12.89 3.65
N ILE A 491 1.26 13.02 2.64
CA ILE A 491 2.43 13.92 2.70
C ILE A 491 2.07 15.37 2.98
N ASN A 492 0.94 15.85 2.46
CA ASN A 492 0.48 17.22 2.68
C ASN A 492 -0.81 17.30 3.53
N TYR A 493 -1.08 16.26 4.32
CA TYR A 493 -2.15 16.21 5.31
C TYR A 493 -3.55 16.57 4.77
N HIS A 494 -3.88 16.11 3.57
CA HIS A 494 -5.20 16.35 2.97
C HIS A 494 -6.32 15.73 3.80
N GLY A 495 -7.22 16.58 4.31
CA GLY A 495 -8.42 16.16 5.02
C GLY A 495 -9.46 15.48 4.12
N MET A 496 -10.53 14.97 4.74
CA MET A 496 -11.59 14.27 4.01
C MET A 496 -12.28 15.14 2.96
N SER A 497 -12.33 16.45 3.16
CA SER A 497 -12.98 17.42 2.27
C SER A 497 -12.12 17.90 1.11
N SER A 498 -10.82 17.55 1.06
CA SER A 498 -9.90 18.05 0.02
C SER A 498 -9.54 17.01 -1.05
N PHE A 499 -10.32 15.93 -1.17
CA PHE A 499 -10.18 14.96 -2.25
C PHE A 499 -11.46 14.18 -2.60
N THR A 500 -11.49 13.59 -3.79
CA THR A 500 -12.51 12.65 -4.26
C THR A 500 -11.91 11.59 -5.19
N PHE A 501 -12.69 10.57 -5.55
CA PHE A 501 -12.33 9.60 -6.58
C PHE A 501 -12.94 9.96 -7.92
N GLY A 502 -12.12 10.02 -8.97
CA GLY A 502 -12.55 10.52 -10.29
C GLY A 502 -13.61 9.68 -10.98
N GLU A 503 -13.72 8.39 -10.65
CA GLU A 503 -14.76 7.50 -11.22
C GLU A 503 -16.15 7.76 -10.63
N SER A 504 -16.22 8.24 -9.38
CA SER A 504 -17.48 8.47 -8.66
C SER A 504 -17.85 9.95 -8.55
N CYS A 505 -16.93 10.85 -8.92
CA CYS A 505 -16.99 12.32 -8.83
C CYS A 505 -18.04 12.90 -7.87
N GLY A 506 -18.00 12.53 -6.59
CA GLY A 506 -18.90 13.04 -5.56
C GLY A 506 -20.39 13.00 -5.94
N ILE A 507 -20.83 12.08 -6.81
CA ILE A 507 -22.21 12.05 -7.31
C ILE A 507 -23.14 11.86 -6.10
N VAL A 508 -23.84 12.93 -5.73
CA VAL A 508 -25.10 12.87 -5.00
C VAL A 508 -26.06 12.14 -5.92
N LYS A 509 -26.13 10.81 -5.85
CA LYS A 509 -27.35 10.14 -6.25
C LYS A 509 -28.35 10.56 -5.18
N HIS A 510 -29.07 11.66 -5.42
CA HIS A 510 -30.37 11.81 -4.83
C HIS A 510 -31.09 10.52 -5.22
N LYS A 511 -31.22 9.58 -4.27
CA LYS A 511 -32.33 8.65 -4.30
C LYS A 511 -33.54 9.57 -4.20
N VAL A 512 -34.02 10.02 -5.35
CA VAL A 512 -35.41 10.38 -5.50
C VAL A 512 -36.13 9.10 -5.10
N LYS A 513 -36.54 9.02 -3.84
CA LYS A 513 -37.65 8.17 -3.47
C LYS A 513 -38.76 8.67 -4.37
N ASN A 514 -39.05 7.92 -5.43
CA ASN A 514 -40.33 8.00 -6.09
C ASN A 514 -41.35 7.53 -5.07
N ASP A 515 -41.74 8.41 -4.16
CA ASP A 515 -43.04 8.36 -3.54
C ASP A 515 -44.01 8.80 -4.65
N ILE A 516 -44.37 7.84 -5.49
CA ILE A 516 -45.49 7.95 -6.42
C ILE A 516 -46.46 6.84 -6.04
N HIS A 517 -47.51 7.28 -5.35
CA HIS A 517 -48.83 6.70 -5.08
C HIS A 517 -48.94 5.34 -4.38
#